data_AF-A0A5B7AGV5-F1
#
_entry.id   AF-A0A5B7AGV5-F1
#
_cell.length_a   1.000
_cell.length_b   1.000
_cell.length_c   1.000
_cell.angle_alpha   90.00
_cell.angle_beta   90.00
_cell.angle_gamma   90.00
#
_symmetry.space_group_name_H-M   'P 1'
#
loop_
_entity.id
_entity.type
_entity.pdbx_description
1 polymer ?
#
loop_
_entity_poly.entity_id
_entity_poly.type
_entity_poly.pdbx_seq_one_letter_code
_entity_poly.pdbx_strand_id
1 'polypeptide(L)'
;VEGKKGWVDHLFHKIWPPAAINYQFWPKNPPSYREANEEYAEKLRGVADKLFKSLSLGLGVEGQELNDAVGGEDLIYLMKINYYPPCPRPDLALGVVAHTDMSTITILVPNEVPGLQVFKDDHWYDVKYIPNALIVHIGDQIEVTFCYFTHTHTRCFCDGTFSASHPQPCPHR
;
A
#
# COMPACT_ATOMS: atom_id res chain seq x y z
N VAL A 1 4.07 -20.22 0.74
CA VAL A 1 5.18 -21.05 1.28
C VAL A 1 4.73 -21.67 2.59
N GLU A 2 4.56 -22.99 2.64
CA GLU A 2 4.09 -23.67 3.85
C GLU A 2 5.04 -23.46 5.04
N GLY A 3 4.49 -23.03 6.17
CA GLY A 3 5.18 -22.96 7.47
C GLY A 3 6.10 -21.76 7.73
N LYS A 4 6.47 -20.96 6.72
CA LYS A 4 7.31 -19.75 6.94
C LYS A 4 6.44 -18.57 7.35
N LYS A 5 6.71 -17.99 8.52
CA LYS A 5 6.09 -16.76 9.02
C LYS A 5 7.01 -15.56 8.75
N GLY A 6 6.42 -14.44 8.34
CA GLY A 6 7.14 -13.17 8.26
C GLY A 6 7.49 -12.64 9.65
N TRP A 7 8.59 -11.92 9.76
CA TRP A 7 9.03 -11.25 10.99
C TRP A 7 8.37 -9.88 11.13
N VAL A 8 7.05 -9.88 11.26
CA VAL A 8 6.22 -8.68 11.21
C VAL A 8 4.95 -8.85 12.03
N ASP A 9 4.66 -7.84 12.84
CA ASP A 9 3.32 -7.62 13.37
C ASP A 9 2.61 -6.60 12.49
N HIS A 10 1.30 -6.76 12.28
CA HIS A 10 0.56 -5.80 11.49
C HIS A 10 -0.85 -5.56 12.02
N LEU A 11 -1.31 -4.33 11.80
CA LEU A 11 -2.70 -3.94 11.96
C LEU A 11 -3.28 -3.66 10.59
N PHE A 12 -4.40 -4.32 10.26
CA PHE A 12 -5.06 -4.20 8.97
C PHE A 12 -6.54 -3.87 9.13
N HIS A 13 -7.00 -2.77 8.55
CA HIS A 13 -8.41 -2.39 8.59
C HIS A 13 -8.80 -1.46 7.43
N LYS A 14 -10.11 -1.37 7.21
CA LYS A 14 -10.71 -0.40 6.29
C LYS A 14 -10.58 1.02 6.86
N ILE A 15 -10.31 1.98 5.98
CA ILE A 15 -10.27 3.42 6.28
C ILE A 15 -11.23 4.24 5.39
N TRP A 16 -11.75 3.65 4.31
CA TRP A 16 -12.77 4.27 3.46
C TRP A 16 -13.56 3.19 2.69
N PRO A 17 -14.85 3.38 2.37
CA PRO A 17 -15.74 4.49 2.80
C PRO A 17 -16.18 4.37 4.26
N PRO A 18 -16.65 5.46 4.91
CA PRO A 18 -17.06 5.45 6.32
C PRO A 18 -18.11 4.37 6.64
N ALA A 19 -19.03 4.11 5.70
CA ALA A 19 -20.05 3.08 5.83
C ALA A 19 -19.49 1.64 5.90
N ALA A 20 -18.27 1.42 5.42
CA ALA A 20 -17.61 0.12 5.42
C ALA A 20 -16.63 -0.06 6.61
N ILE A 21 -16.47 0.96 7.45
CA ILE A 21 -15.53 0.93 8.58
C ILE A 21 -16.19 0.30 9.81
N ASN A 22 -15.50 -0.66 10.41
CA ASN A 22 -15.85 -1.17 11.73
C ASN A 22 -14.88 -0.60 12.79
N TYR A 23 -15.30 0.49 13.44
CA TYR A 23 -14.50 1.19 14.46
C TYR A 23 -14.22 0.37 15.72
N GLN A 24 -14.91 -0.76 15.94
CA GLN A 24 -14.62 -1.64 17.07
C GLN A 24 -13.20 -2.19 17.02
N PHE A 25 -12.67 -2.41 15.81
CA PHE A 25 -11.33 -2.96 15.58
C PHE A 25 -10.24 -1.89 15.45
N TRP A 26 -10.60 -0.61 15.52
CA TRP A 26 -9.61 0.46 15.52
C TRP A 26 -8.98 0.62 16.91
N PRO A 27 -7.66 0.86 16.99
CA PRO A 27 -6.99 1.25 18.22
C PRO A 27 -7.68 2.41 18.93
N LYS A 28 -7.90 2.24 20.23
CA LYS A 28 -8.37 3.30 21.14
C LYS A 28 -7.22 4.06 21.81
N ASN A 29 -6.01 3.55 21.68
CA ASN A 29 -4.78 4.16 22.18
C ASN A 29 -3.76 4.18 21.03
N PRO A 30 -3.23 5.34 20.62
CA PRO A 30 -3.53 6.68 21.16
C PRO A 30 -5.00 7.11 20.90
N PRO A 31 -5.62 7.94 21.76
CA PRO A 31 -7.00 8.41 21.55
C PRO A 31 -7.20 9.16 20.23
N SER A 32 -6.13 9.78 19.71
CA SER A 32 -6.11 10.50 18.44
C SER A 32 -6.07 9.58 17.20
N TYR A 33 -5.94 8.26 17.38
CA TYR A 33 -5.81 7.32 16.25
C TYR A 33 -6.94 7.44 15.24
N ARG A 34 -8.18 7.60 15.73
CA ARG A 34 -9.35 7.70 14.88
C ARG A 34 -9.35 8.96 14.04
N GLU A 35 -9.26 10.12 14.70
CA GLU A 35 -9.26 11.43 14.05
C GLU A 35 -8.12 11.53 13.02
N ALA A 36 -6.91 11.11 13.40
CA ALA A 36 -5.77 11.12 12.51
C ALA A 36 -5.95 10.22 11.28
N ASN A 37 -6.59 9.05 11.43
CA ASN A 37 -6.86 8.16 10.29
C ASN A 37 -7.99 8.62 9.39
N GLU A 38 -9.02 9.23 9.96
CA GLU A 38 -10.11 9.83 9.18
C GLU A 38 -9.54 10.98 8.32
N GLU A 39 -8.75 11.88 8.91
CA GLU A 39 -8.07 12.94 8.14
C GLU A 39 -7.09 12.36 7.10
N TYR A 40 -6.28 11.37 7.48
CA TYR A 40 -5.36 10.71 6.57
C TYR A 40 -6.08 10.09 5.37
N ALA A 41 -7.21 9.39 5.58
CA ALA A 41 -7.99 8.79 4.52
C ALA A 41 -8.51 9.83 3.52
N GLU A 42 -8.97 10.99 4.00
CA GLU A 42 -9.40 12.11 3.14
C GLU A 42 -8.25 12.65 2.28
N LYS A 43 -7.08 12.91 2.89
CA LYS A 43 -5.91 13.39 2.15
C LYS A 43 -5.42 12.34 1.15
N LEU A 44 -5.43 11.07 1.55
CA LEU A 44 -4.98 9.95 0.74
C LEU A 44 -5.84 9.79 -0.52
N ARG A 45 -7.18 9.89 -0.40
CA ARG A 45 -8.09 9.90 -1.56
C ARG A 45 -7.70 11.00 -2.55
N GLY A 46 -7.48 12.22 -2.07
CA GLY A 46 -7.07 13.32 -2.93
C GLY A 46 -5.71 13.11 -3.63
N VAL A 47 -4.80 12.34 -3.03
CA VAL A 47 -3.55 11.90 -3.69
C VAL A 47 -3.84 10.82 -4.73
N ALA A 48 -4.64 9.80 -4.38
CA ALA A 48 -5.01 8.72 -5.28
C ALA A 48 -5.72 9.24 -6.55
N ASP A 49 -6.68 10.16 -6.41
CA ASP A 49 -7.40 10.78 -7.53
C ASP A 49 -6.44 11.50 -8.49
N LYS A 50 -5.46 12.23 -7.94
CA LYS A 50 -4.44 12.92 -8.75
C LYS A 50 -3.51 11.92 -9.46
N LEU A 51 -3.17 10.82 -8.81
CA LEU A 51 -2.36 9.75 -9.39
C LEU A 51 -3.12 9.09 -10.53
N PHE A 52 -4.35 8.64 -10.30
CA PHE A 52 -5.19 8.03 -11.34
C PHE A 52 -5.36 8.97 -12.53
N LYS A 53 -5.66 10.26 -12.28
CA LYS A 53 -5.75 11.25 -13.35
C LYS A 53 -4.47 11.39 -14.16
N SER A 54 -3.32 11.45 -13.48
CA SER A 54 -2.02 11.60 -14.14
C SER A 54 -1.66 10.36 -14.96
N LEU A 55 -1.97 9.16 -14.43
CA LEU A 55 -1.76 7.90 -15.12
C LEU A 55 -2.65 7.77 -16.35
N SER A 56 -3.95 8.11 -16.25
CA SER A 56 -4.86 8.16 -17.40
C SER A 56 -4.31 9.05 -18.53
N LEU A 57 -3.94 10.28 -18.20
CA LEU A 57 -3.39 11.22 -19.18
C LEU A 57 -2.06 10.73 -19.76
N GLY A 58 -1.21 10.10 -18.96
CA GLY A 58 0.04 9.50 -19.41
C GLY A 58 -0.15 8.34 -20.40
N LEU A 59 -1.29 7.64 -20.32
CA LEU A 59 -1.70 6.64 -21.29
C LEU A 59 -2.39 7.21 -22.54
N GLY A 60 -2.62 8.53 -22.59
CA GLY A 60 -3.32 9.19 -23.69
C GLY A 60 -4.83 9.00 -23.70
N VAL A 61 -5.43 8.64 -22.56
CA VAL A 61 -6.88 8.53 -22.36
C VAL A 61 -7.41 9.70 -21.54
N GLU A 62 -8.74 9.83 -21.45
CA GLU A 62 -9.40 10.85 -20.63
C GLU A 62 -9.01 10.71 -19.16
N GLY A 63 -8.84 11.84 -18.47
CA GLY A 63 -8.26 11.86 -17.13
C GLY A 63 -8.99 10.99 -16.10
N GLN A 64 -10.29 10.77 -16.27
CA GLN A 64 -11.10 9.99 -15.33
C GLN A 64 -11.10 8.47 -15.63
N GLU A 65 -10.65 8.05 -16.82
CA GLU A 65 -10.83 6.69 -17.35
C GLU A 65 -10.28 5.61 -16.40
N LEU A 66 -9.06 5.78 -15.90
CA LEU A 66 -8.44 4.78 -15.02
C LEU A 66 -9.16 4.69 -13.67
N ASN A 67 -9.58 5.82 -13.10
CA ASN A 67 -10.29 5.84 -11.82
C ASN A 67 -11.63 5.09 -11.95
N ASP A 68 -12.38 5.37 -13.01
CA ASP A 68 -13.66 4.70 -13.28
C ASP A 68 -13.48 3.20 -13.52
N ALA A 69 -12.45 2.82 -14.29
CA ALA A 69 -12.15 1.43 -14.60
C ALA A 69 -11.79 0.59 -13.36
N VAL A 70 -11.17 1.21 -12.34
CA VAL A 70 -10.80 0.52 -11.10
C VAL A 70 -11.86 0.65 -9.98
N GLY A 71 -13.02 1.24 -10.28
CA GLY A 71 -14.19 1.26 -9.39
C GLY A 71 -14.68 2.65 -8.99
N GLY A 72 -13.95 3.72 -9.30
CA GLY A 72 -14.39 5.10 -9.04
C GLY A 72 -14.75 5.34 -7.56
N GLU A 73 -15.95 5.85 -7.33
CA GLU A 73 -16.48 6.11 -5.98
C GLU A 73 -16.72 4.84 -5.14
N ASP A 74 -16.78 3.66 -5.77
CA ASP A 74 -16.95 2.37 -5.09
C ASP A 74 -15.63 1.81 -4.51
N LEU A 75 -14.51 2.53 -4.69
CA LEU A 75 -13.20 2.12 -4.16
C LEU A 75 -13.19 2.01 -2.63
N ILE A 76 -12.65 0.89 -2.15
CA ILE A 76 -12.40 0.63 -0.74
C ILE A 76 -10.92 0.89 -0.47
N TYR A 77 -10.62 1.65 0.58
CA TYR A 77 -9.25 1.91 1.01
C TYR A 77 -8.95 1.10 2.26
N LEU A 78 -7.93 0.25 2.17
CA LEU A 78 -7.42 -0.54 3.29
C LEU A 78 -6.11 0.05 3.77
N MET A 79 -5.93 0.18 5.08
CA MET A 79 -4.65 0.52 5.68
C MET A 79 -4.03 -0.71 6.35
N LYS A 80 -2.75 -0.92 6.08
CA LYS A 80 -1.90 -1.92 6.72
C LYS A 80 -0.72 -1.21 7.39
N ILE A 81 -0.71 -1.18 8.71
CA ILE A 81 0.43 -0.70 9.49
C ILE A 81 1.28 -1.92 9.81
N ASN A 82 2.51 -1.94 9.31
CA ASN A 82 3.48 -3.03 9.53
C ASN A 82 4.52 -2.56 10.53
N TYR A 83 4.73 -3.36 11.58
CA TYR A 83 5.78 -3.20 12.57
C TYR A 83 6.75 -4.38 12.47
N TYR A 84 7.99 -4.09 12.13
CA TYR A 84 9.08 -5.04 12.00
C TYR A 84 9.98 -4.92 13.23
N PRO A 85 9.80 -5.79 14.24
CA PRO A 85 10.63 -5.72 15.44
C PRO A 85 12.09 -6.07 15.13
N PRO A 86 13.06 -5.59 15.93
CA PRO A 86 14.46 -5.97 15.81
C PRO A 86 14.66 -7.47 15.67
N CYS A 87 15.32 -7.92 14.61
CA CYS A 87 15.60 -9.34 14.38
C CYS A 87 17.02 -9.73 14.82
N PRO A 88 17.20 -10.75 15.67
CA PRO A 88 18.53 -11.21 16.07
C PRO A 88 19.30 -11.93 14.95
N ARG A 89 18.60 -12.41 13.91
CA ARG A 89 19.16 -13.14 12.76
C ARG A 89 18.53 -12.64 11.45
N PRO A 90 18.81 -11.39 11.05
CA PRO A 90 18.23 -10.79 9.85
C PRO A 90 18.68 -11.48 8.56
N ASP A 91 19.76 -12.26 8.61
CA ASP A 91 20.24 -13.13 7.52
C ASP A 91 19.32 -14.33 7.25
N LEU A 92 18.48 -14.72 8.23
CA LEU A 92 17.60 -15.88 8.16
C LEU A 92 16.11 -15.52 8.12
N ALA A 93 15.77 -14.24 8.28
CA ALA A 93 14.39 -13.77 8.39
C ALA A 93 14.10 -12.62 7.41
N LEU A 94 12.88 -12.64 6.87
CA LEU A 94 12.31 -11.51 6.15
C LEU A 94 11.12 -10.99 6.95
N GLY A 95 10.97 -9.67 6.98
CA GLY A 95 9.77 -9.04 7.51
C GLY A 95 8.55 -9.45 6.70
N VAL A 96 8.59 -9.17 5.40
CA VAL A 96 7.60 -9.63 4.42
C VAL A 96 8.32 -10.30 3.25
N VAL A 97 7.82 -11.47 2.85
CA VAL A 97 8.35 -12.24 1.72
C VAL A 97 8.10 -11.52 0.39
N ALA A 98 8.84 -11.90 -0.65
CA ALA A 98 8.62 -11.38 -2.00
C ALA A 98 7.17 -11.61 -2.44
N HIS A 99 6.49 -10.53 -2.83
CA HIS A 99 5.10 -10.54 -3.29
C HIS A 99 4.82 -9.35 -4.21
N THR A 100 3.66 -9.38 -4.83
CA THR A 100 3.07 -8.29 -5.60
C THR A 100 1.84 -7.78 -4.87
N ASP A 101 1.46 -6.53 -5.11
CA ASP A 101 0.34 -5.91 -4.41
C ASP A 101 -0.94 -6.16 -5.20
N MET A 102 -1.88 -6.92 -4.63
CA MET A 102 -3.17 -7.22 -5.29
C MET A 102 -4.13 -6.01 -5.43
N SER A 103 -3.74 -4.83 -4.96
CA SER A 103 -4.52 -3.59 -5.01
C SER A 103 -4.46 -2.92 -6.39
N THR A 104 -5.09 -1.75 -6.54
CA THR A 104 -4.92 -0.91 -7.74
C THR A 104 -3.60 -0.16 -7.67
N ILE A 105 -3.40 0.56 -6.57
CA ILE A 105 -2.18 1.26 -6.20
C ILE A 105 -1.89 0.93 -4.74
N THR A 106 -0.63 1.00 -4.35
CA THR A 106 -0.25 1.09 -2.93
C THR A 106 0.47 2.40 -2.71
N ILE A 107 0.00 3.17 -1.72
CA ILE A 107 0.65 4.40 -1.27
C ILE A 107 1.23 4.11 0.11
N LEU A 108 2.55 4.19 0.20
CA LEU A 108 3.33 3.81 1.37
C LEU A 108 4.00 5.03 1.98
N VAL A 109 3.83 5.19 3.30
CA VAL A 109 4.51 6.17 4.13
C VAL A 109 5.71 5.47 4.78
N PRO A 110 6.94 5.72 4.31
CA PRO A 110 8.12 5.09 4.87
C PRO A 110 8.63 5.79 6.12
N ASN A 111 9.51 5.10 6.84
CA ASN A 111 10.32 5.68 7.89
C ASN A 111 11.80 5.71 7.47
N GLU A 112 12.63 6.26 8.33
CA GLU A 112 14.07 6.41 8.14
C GLU A 112 14.87 5.09 8.25
N VAL A 113 14.21 3.98 8.61
CA VAL A 113 14.85 2.67 8.70
C VAL A 113 14.78 1.98 7.33
N PRO A 114 15.91 1.62 6.70
CA PRO A 114 15.90 0.90 5.42
C PRO A 114 15.30 -0.50 5.58
N GLY A 115 14.65 -1.01 4.53
CA GLY A 115 14.17 -2.40 4.56
C GLY A 115 13.35 -2.81 3.34
N LEU A 116 12.68 -1.87 2.69
CA LEU A 116 11.93 -2.12 1.46
C LEU A 116 12.88 -2.32 0.27
N GLN A 117 12.67 -3.40 -0.46
CA GLN A 117 13.32 -3.66 -1.74
C GLN A 117 12.30 -3.93 -2.85
N VAL A 118 12.67 -3.52 -4.06
CA VAL A 118 11.94 -3.79 -5.31
C VAL A 118 12.77 -4.68 -6.22
N PHE A 119 12.14 -5.60 -6.94
CA PHE A 119 12.80 -6.51 -7.87
C PHE A 119 12.66 -6.02 -9.30
N LYS A 120 13.77 -5.77 -9.98
CA LYS A 120 13.80 -5.30 -11.37
C LYS A 120 15.01 -5.91 -12.09
N ASP A 121 14.87 -6.26 -13.35
CA ASP A 121 15.97 -6.75 -14.20
C ASP A 121 16.80 -7.88 -13.53
N ASP A 122 16.12 -8.83 -12.88
CA ASP A 122 16.70 -9.94 -12.10
C ASP A 122 17.50 -9.56 -10.84
N HIS A 123 17.37 -8.31 -10.37
CA HIS A 123 18.09 -7.80 -9.19
C HIS A 123 17.14 -7.16 -8.17
N TRP A 124 17.52 -7.24 -6.90
CA TRP A 124 16.86 -6.51 -5.81
C TRP A 124 17.52 -5.15 -5.60
N TYR A 125 16.71 -4.10 -5.56
CA TYR A 125 17.15 -2.73 -5.31
C TYR A 125 16.56 -2.21 -4.01
N ASP A 126 17.41 -1.60 -3.17
CA ASP A 126 16.97 -0.91 -1.97
C ASP A 126 16.22 0.37 -2.32
N VAL A 127 15.03 0.54 -1.75
CA VAL A 127 14.28 1.78 -1.88
C VAL A 127 14.82 2.77 -0.87
N LYS A 128 15.47 3.82 -1.37
CA LYS A 128 16.06 4.87 -0.52
C LYS A 128 14.96 5.69 0.17
N TYR A 129 15.11 5.88 1.47
CA TYR A 129 14.28 6.83 2.21
C TYR A 129 14.54 8.27 1.72
N ILE A 130 13.46 8.96 1.38
CA ILE A 130 13.45 10.39 1.06
C ILE A 130 12.50 11.07 2.05
N PRO A 131 12.98 12.02 2.88
CA PRO A 131 12.14 12.71 3.85
C PRO A 131 10.89 13.33 3.21
N ASN A 132 9.74 13.10 3.83
CA ASN A 132 8.42 13.59 3.39
C ASN A 132 7.95 13.06 2.02
N ALA A 133 8.61 12.06 1.44
CA ALA A 133 8.17 11.42 0.21
C ALA A 133 7.22 10.24 0.50
N LEU A 134 6.27 10.05 -0.40
CA LEU A 134 5.46 8.83 -0.47
C LEU A 134 6.09 7.88 -1.49
N ILE A 135 6.03 6.58 -1.20
CA ILE A 135 6.36 5.53 -2.16
C ILE A 135 5.05 5.05 -2.78
N VAL A 136 5.00 4.95 -4.10
CA VAL A 136 3.81 4.53 -4.83
C VAL A 136 4.14 3.28 -5.63
N HIS A 137 3.40 2.20 -5.42
CA HIS A 137 3.46 1.00 -6.24
C HIS A 137 2.21 0.87 -7.09
N ILE A 138 2.39 0.38 -8.32
CA ILE A 138 1.28 -0.08 -9.15
C ILE A 138 0.98 -1.53 -8.75
N GLY A 139 -0.27 -1.78 -8.40
CA GLY A 139 -0.74 -3.11 -8.04
C GLY A 139 -1.30 -3.88 -9.24
N ASP A 140 -1.53 -5.16 -9.02
CA ASP A 140 -1.88 -6.15 -10.03
C ASP A 140 -3.17 -5.76 -10.78
N GLN A 141 -4.11 -5.09 -10.12
CA GLN A 141 -5.39 -4.70 -10.75
C GLN A 141 -5.23 -3.65 -11.84
N ILE A 142 -4.28 -2.71 -11.69
CA ILE A 142 -4.00 -1.76 -12.76
C ILE A 142 -3.35 -2.47 -13.95
N GLU A 143 -2.43 -3.41 -13.73
CA GLU A 143 -1.81 -4.17 -14.83
C GLU A 143 -2.83 -4.98 -15.63
N VAL A 144 -3.75 -5.67 -14.94
CA VAL A 144 -4.81 -6.44 -15.60
C VAL A 144 -5.75 -5.53 -16.39
N THR A 145 -6.08 -4.35 -15.86
CA THR A 145 -7.02 -3.41 -16.50
C THR A 145 -6.36 -2.64 -17.65
N PHE A 146 -5.08 -2.31 -17.48
CA PHE A 146 -4.26 -1.56 -18.42
C PHE A 146 -2.91 -2.26 -18.59
N CYS A 147 -2.80 -3.08 -19.63
CA CYS A 147 -1.61 -3.90 -19.95
C CYS A 147 -0.33 -3.10 -20.26
N TYR A 148 -0.36 -1.77 -20.10
CA TYR A 148 0.78 -0.87 -20.27
C TYR A 148 1.59 -0.71 -18.98
N PHE A 149 1.04 -1.09 -17.83
CA PHE A 149 1.76 -1.05 -16.56
C PHE A 149 2.25 -2.43 -16.16
N THR A 150 3.39 -2.46 -15.47
CA THR A 150 3.94 -3.66 -14.86
C THR A 150 4.00 -3.49 -13.35
N HIS A 151 3.36 -4.38 -12.59
CA HIS A 151 3.57 -4.51 -11.16
C HIS A 151 5.02 -4.94 -10.90
N THR A 152 5.51 -4.67 -9.69
CA THR A 152 6.89 -5.00 -9.31
C THR A 152 6.86 -5.82 -8.04
N HIS A 153 7.64 -6.91 -8.01
CA HIS A 153 7.77 -7.70 -6.78
C HIS A 153 8.51 -6.89 -5.72
N THR A 154 8.00 -6.92 -4.49
CA THR A 154 8.59 -6.23 -3.35
C THR A 154 8.76 -7.16 -2.16
N ARG A 155 9.73 -6.85 -1.31
CA ARG A 155 9.96 -7.52 -0.03
C ARG A 155 10.44 -6.51 1.00
N CYS A 156 10.25 -6.84 2.28
CA CYS A 156 10.79 -6.04 3.37
C CYS A 156 11.69 -6.90 4.26
N PHE A 157 12.86 -6.38 4.59
CA PHE A 157 13.67 -6.90 5.68
C PHE A 157 13.07 -6.55 7.04
N CYS A 158 13.62 -7.19 8.08
CA CYS A 158 13.27 -6.87 9.45
C CYS A 158 13.75 -5.46 9.82
N ASP A 159 13.22 -4.93 10.92
CA ASP A 159 13.58 -3.65 11.54
C ASP A 159 12.90 -2.43 10.88
N GLY A 160 11.91 -1.83 11.56
CA GLY A 160 11.25 -0.59 11.15
C GLY A 160 9.73 -0.65 11.18
N THR A 161 9.07 0.44 10.80
CA THR A 161 7.61 0.54 10.74
C THR A 161 7.23 1.24 9.45
N PHE A 162 6.30 0.64 8.71
CA PHE A 162 5.79 1.20 7.45
C PHE A 162 4.27 1.13 7.43
N SER A 163 3.61 2.21 7.01
CA SER A 163 2.17 2.18 6.74
C SER A 163 1.95 2.12 5.24
N ALA A 164 1.16 1.15 4.79
CA ALA A 164 0.79 0.96 3.39
C ALA A 164 -0.72 1.04 3.24
N SER A 165 -1.19 1.87 2.31
CA SER A 165 -2.60 2.04 2.03
C SER A 165 -2.94 1.59 0.61
N HIS A 166 -4.02 0.83 0.48
CA HIS A 166 -4.34 0.03 -0.70
C HIS A 166 -5.78 0.31 -1.16
N PRO A 167 -5.99 1.29 -2.06
CA PRO A 167 -7.23 1.38 -2.82
C PRO A 167 -7.47 0.09 -3.61
N GLN A 168 -8.69 -0.44 -3.56
CA GLN A 168 -9.10 -1.60 -4.37
C GLN A 168 -10.61 -1.57 -4.65
N PRO A 169 -11.08 -2.20 -5.74
CA PRO A 169 -12.49 -2.35 -6.07
C PRO A 169 -13.24 -3.07 -4.94
N CYS A 170 -14.54 -2.79 -4.83
CA CYS A 170 -15.42 -3.52 -3.95
C CYS A 170 -15.56 -4.99 -4.41
N PRO A 171 -15.40 -5.99 -3.53
CA PRO A 171 -15.42 -7.42 -3.89
C PRO A 171 -16.81 -7.98 -4.29
N HIS A 172 -17.83 -7.14 -4.44
CA HIS A 172 -19.22 -7.53 -4.73
C HIS A 172 -19.77 -7.02 -6.07
N ARG A 173 -18.91 -6.77 -7.06
CA ARG A 173 -19.35 -6.67 -8.47
C ARG A 173 -19.24 -8.00 -9.18
#